data_AF-A0A7J3VNN1-F1
#
_entry.id   AF-A0A7J3VNN1-F1
#
_cell.length_a   1.000
_cell.length_b   1.000
_cell.length_c   1.000
_cell.angle_alpha   90.00
_cell.angle_beta   90.00
_cell.angle_gamma   90.00
#
_symmetry.space_group_name_H-M   'P 1'
#
loop_
_entity.id
_entity.type
_entity.pdbx_description
1 polymer ?
#
loop_
_entity_poly.entity_id
_entity_poly.type
_entity_poly.pdbx_seq_one_letter_code
_entity_poly.pdbx_strand_id
1 'polypeptide(L)' 'MQQAGQIPVLILKEGTAQTRGREAQRNNITAAKLVAEIVKTSLGPRGMDKMLVDTLGD' A
#
# COMPACT_ATOMS: atom_id res chain seq x y z
N MET A 1 -39.90 23.93 -19.15
CA MET A 1 -39.55 23.22 -17.90
C MET A 1 -38.12 22.73 -18.05
N GLN A 2 -37.22 23.25 -17.21
CA GLN A 2 -35.76 23.10 -17.31
C GLN A 2 -35.32 21.66 -16.98
N GLN A 3 -34.47 21.08 -17.84
CA GLN A 3 -33.73 19.86 -17.56
C GLN A 3 -32.77 20.12 -16.40
N ALA A 4 -32.96 19.40 -15.30
CA ALA A 4 -31.99 19.35 -14.22
C ALA A 4 -30.66 18.82 -14.78
N GLY A 5 -29.66 19.70 -14.86
CA GLY A 5 -28.31 19.33 -15.29
C GLY A 5 -27.76 18.25 -14.35
N GLN A 6 -27.38 17.12 -14.91
CA GLN A 6 -26.66 16.07 -14.20
C GLN A 6 -25.34 16.65 -13.70
N ILE A 7 -25.25 16.90 -12.40
CA ILE A 7 -23.98 17.26 -11.75
C ILE A 7 -23.08 16.01 -11.83
N PRO A 8 -21.90 16.08 -12.47
CA PRO A 8 -21.00 14.94 -12.55
C PRO A 8 -20.51 14.56 -11.15
N VAL A 9 -20.77 13.30 -10.73
CA VAL A 9 -20.31 12.77 -9.46
C VAL A 9 -18.85 12.34 -9.61
N LEU A 10 -17.94 13.11 -9.00
CA LEU A 10 -16.52 12.77 -8.94
C LEU A 10 -16.30 11.66 -7.90
N ILE A 11 -16.00 10.45 -8.35
CA ILE A 11 -15.81 9.28 -7.47
C ILE A 11 -14.42 9.28 -6.82
N LEU A 12 -13.40 9.72 -7.54
CA LEU A 12 -12.02 9.82 -7.06
C LEU A 12 -11.45 11.19 -7.39
N LYS A 13 -10.63 11.73 -6.49
CA LYS A 13 -9.93 13.00 -6.70
C LYS A 13 -9.04 12.91 -7.95
N GLU A 14 -8.87 14.02 -8.65
CA GLU A 14 -7.90 14.12 -9.75
C GLU A 14 -6.49 13.74 -9.25
N GLY A 15 -5.78 12.95 -10.05
CA GLY A 15 -4.47 12.38 -9.67
C GLY A 15 -4.53 11.08 -8.85
N THR A 16 -5.72 10.55 -8.53
CA THR A 16 -5.83 9.26 -7.84
C THR A 16 -5.53 8.10 -8.79
N ALA A 17 -4.41 7.41 -8.57
CA ALA A 17 -4.16 6.11 -9.19
C ALA A 17 -4.94 5.02 -8.44
N GLN A 18 -5.61 4.14 -9.16
CA GLN A 18 -6.33 3.01 -8.58
C GLN A 18 -6.03 1.73 -9.34
N THR A 19 -5.52 0.72 -8.64
CA THR A 19 -5.35 -0.64 -9.15
C THR A 19 -6.49 -1.51 -8.64
N ARG A 20 -7.07 -2.37 -9.48
CA ARG A 20 -8.18 -3.26 -9.12
C ARG A 20 -7.94 -4.70 -9.56
N GLY A 21 -8.74 -5.62 -9.03
CA GLY A 21 -8.76 -7.01 -9.47
C GLY A 21 -7.45 -7.77 -9.17
N ARG A 22 -7.06 -8.67 -10.08
CA ARG A 22 -5.92 -9.57 -9.90
C ARG A 22 -4.59 -8.85 -9.71
N GLU A 23 -4.40 -7.71 -10.36
CA GLU A 23 -3.18 -6.92 -10.23
C GLU A 23 -3.02 -6.37 -8.81
N ALA A 24 -4.08 -5.77 -8.26
CA ALA A 24 -4.09 -5.30 -6.88
C ALA A 24 -3.82 -6.44 -5.88
N GLN A 25 -4.44 -7.61 -6.11
CA GLN A 25 -4.19 -8.80 -5.28
C GLN A 25 -2.72 -9.25 -5.35
N ARG A 26 -2.13 -9.30 -6.54
CA ARG A 26 -0.72 -9.68 -6.73
C ARG A 26 0.22 -8.69 -6.04
N ASN A 27 -0.07 -7.40 -6.15
CA ASN A 27 0.73 -6.35 -5.51
C ASN A 27 0.65 -6.47 -3.98
N ASN A 28 -0.55 -6.68 -3.43
CA ASN A 28 -0.74 -6.86 -1.98
C ASN A 28 -0.03 -8.11 -1.44
N ILE A 29 -0.11 -9.24 -2.15
CA ILE A 29 0.60 -10.48 -1.74
C ILE A 29 2.11 -10.27 -1.78
N THR A 30 2.62 -9.60 -2.81
CA THR A 30 4.05 -9.31 -2.93
C THR A 30 4.52 -8.41 -1.79
N ALA A 31 3.79 -7.34 -1.50
CA ALA A 31 4.09 -6.44 -0.38
C ALA A 31 4.10 -7.20 0.96
N ALA A 32 3.08 -8.03 1.22
CA ALA A 32 3.00 -8.81 2.44
C ALA A 32 4.17 -9.80 2.57
N LYS A 33 4.56 -10.48 1.48
CA LYS A 33 5.74 -11.37 1.46
C LYS A 33 7.03 -10.62 1.77
N LEU A 34 7.21 -9.42 1.21
CA LEU A 34 8.40 -8.61 1.46
C LEU A 34 8.49 -8.23 2.95
N VAL A 35 7.39 -7.75 3.53
CA VAL A 35 7.33 -7.43 4.96
C VAL A 35 7.64 -8.68 5.81
N ALA A 36 7.05 -9.83 5.46
CA ALA A 36 7.29 -11.07 6.17
C ALA A 36 8.77 -11.49 6.14
N GLU A 37 9.43 -11.43 4.98
CA GLU A 37 10.85 -11.78 4.87
C GLU A 37 11.76 -10.81 5.64
N ILE A 38 11.42 -9.52 5.73
CA ILE A 38 12.19 -8.54 6.53
C ILE A 38 12.20 -8.92 8.01
N VAL A 39 11.05 -9.32 8.56
CA VAL A 39 10.89 -9.60 10.01
C VAL A 39 11.18 -11.05 10.40
N LYS A 40 11.19 -11.97 9.43
CA LYS A 40 11.34 -13.43 9.65
C LYS A 40 12.55 -13.79 10.50
N THR A 41 13.68 -13.11 10.33
CA THR A 41 14.89 -13.38 11.10
C THR A 41 14.83 -12.91 12.55
N SER A 42 13.87 -12.06 12.89
CA SER A 42 13.68 -11.50 14.23
C SER A 42 12.79 -12.37 15.12
N LEU A 43 12.24 -13.47 14.59
CA LEU A 43 11.36 -14.36 15.34
C LEU A 43 12.14 -15.41 16.16
N GLY A 44 11.80 -15.54 17.43
CA GLY A 44 12.29 -16.60 18.34
C GLY A 44 13.34 -16.11 19.35
N PRO A 45 13.77 -16.98 20.28
CA PRO A 45 14.70 -16.61 21.35
C PRO A 45 16.11 -16.25 20.87
N ARG A 46 16.41 -16.49 19.58
CA ARG A 46 17.65 -16.09 18.89
C ARG A 46 17.36 -15.20 17.67
N GLY A 47 16.23 -14.48 17.70
CA GLY A 47 15.89 -13.51 16.67
C GLY A 47 16.96 -12.42 16.56
N MET A 48 17.23 -11.97 15.34
CA MET A 48 18.15 -10.86 15.10
C MET A 48 17.45 -9.52 15.27
N ASP A 49 18.09 -8.61 15.98
CA ASP A 49 17.69 -7.21 16.03
C ASP A 49 17.87 -6.54 14.66
N LYS A 50 17.07 -5.52 14.38
CA LYS A 50 17.14 -4.73 13.15
C LYS A 50 17.49 -3.29 13.52
N MET A 51 18.55 -2.78 12.91
CA MET A 51 18.87 -1.36 12.94
C MET A 51 18.10 -0.68 11.81
N LEU A 52 17.12 0.15 12.17
CA LEU A 52 16.39 1.00 11.21
C LEU A 52 17.14 2.32 11.11
N VAL A 53 17.38 2.77 9.87
CA VAL A 53 18.07 4.02 9.58
C VAL A 53 17.10 4.91 8.82
N ASP A 54 16.85 6.12 9.31
CA ASP A 54 16.05 7.09 8.57
C ASP A 54 16.91 7.83 7.53
N THR A 55 16.25 8.36 6.52
CA THR A 55 16.82 9.13 5.41
C THR A 55 17.54 10.41 5.83
N LEU A 56 17.31 10.90 7.05
CA LEU A 56 17.91 12.12 7.61
C LEU A 56 19.27 11.88 8.31
N GLY A 57 19.69 10.62 8.48
CA GLY A 57 20.91 10.26 9.20
C GLY A 57 20.64 10.10 10.70
N ASP A 58 20.88 8.87 11.17
CA ASP A 58 20.46 8.25 12.45
C ASP A 58 18.95 8.28 12.71
#